data_AF-A0A7U9SWT4-F1
#
_entry.id   AF-A0A7U9SWT4-F1
#
_cell.length_a   1.000
_cell.length_b   1.000
_cell.length_c   1.000
_cell.angle_alpha   90.00
_cell.angle_beta   90.00
_cell.angle_gamma   90.00
#
_symmetry.space_group_name_H-M   'P 1'
#
loop_
_entity.id
_entity.type
_entity.pdbx_description
1 polymer ?
#
loop_
_entity_poly.entity_id
_entity_poly.type
_entity_poly.pdbx_seq_one_letter_code
_entity_poly.pdbx_strand_id
1 'polypeptide(L)'
;MRIRGETEDKGKITVRRLFTSKFIKKMNTLLKVYSHSHNTEATYRELMNLKPLIRNQGEESLFELNRASLLYDMKKYKEAAEVIMQIEPLNPEFDAKCAIVRTKILDSWL
;
A
#
# COMPACT_ATOMS: atom_id res chain seq x y z
N MET A 1 34.14 3.43 37.38
CA MET A 1 33.02 4.29 36.94
C MET A 1 32.34 3.60 35.76
N ARG A 2 31.06 3.21 35.91
CA ARG A 2 30.28 2.45 34.92
C ARG A 2 29.55 3.47 34.04
N ILE A 3 29.74 3.46 32.72
CA ILE A 3 28.90 4.22 31.81
C ILE A 3 28.05 3.21 31.03
N ARG A 4 26.75 3.17 31.41
CA ARG A 4 25.64 2.57 30.66
C ARG A 4 25.67 3.20 29.25
N GLY A 5 25.54 2.48 28.14
CA GLY A 5 24.50 1.51 27.87
C GLY A 5 23.29 2.21 27.24
N GLU A 6 23.49 2.89 26.09
CA GLU A 6 22.40 3.33 25.21
C GLU A 6 22.84 3.11 23.76
N THR A 7 22.59 1.91 23.27
CA THR A 7 22.57 1.63 21.83
C THR A 7 21.28 2.22 21.28
N GLU A 8 21.39 3.28 20.47
CA GLU A 8 20.32 3.74 19.59
C GLU A 8 19.99 2.65 18.57
N ASP A 9 18.99 1.82 18.87
CA ASP A 9 18.33 0.96 17.89
C ASP A 9 17.24 1.76 17.16
N LYS A 10 17.65 2.82 16.46
CA LYS A 10 16.79 3.55 15.53
C LYS A 10 17.15 3.11 14.11
N GLY A 11 16.41 2.15 13.56
CA GLY A 11 16.38 1.95 12.10
C GLY A 11 16.61 0.56 11.57
N LYS A 12 16.53 -0.51 12.37
CA LYS A 12 16.47 -1.88 11.81
C LYS A 12 15.11 -2.51 12.04
N ILE A 13 14.14 -2.15 11.19
CA ILE A 13 12.98 -3.03 10.97
C ILE A 13 13.55 -4.32 10.39
N THR A 14 13.77 -5.31 11.23
CA THR A 14 14.26 -6.62 10.80
C THR A 14 13.23 -7.21 9.84
N VAL A 15 13.66 -7.80 8.73
CA VAL A 15 12.79 -8.45 7.72
C VAL A 15 11.76 -9.40 8.35
N ARG A 16 12.09 -10.01 9.50
CA ARG A 16 11.18 -10.81 10.33
C ARG A 16 9.89 -10.08 10.77
N ARG A 17 9.93 -8.77 11.00
CA ARG A 17 8.77 -7.97 11.43
C ARG A 17 7.80 -7.72 10.27
N LEU A 18 8.29 -7.59 9.04
CA LEU A 18 7.44 -7.44 7.84
C LEU A 18 6.54 -8.68 7.61
N PHE A 19 7.03 -9.88 7.93
CA PHE A 19 6.24 -11.12 7.87
C PHE A 19 5.30 -11.36 9.07
N THR A 20 5.25 -10.45 10.05
CA THR A 20 4.30 -10.53 11.18
C THR A 20 3.07 -9.65 11.01
N SER A 21 3.07 -8.73 10.04
CA SER A 21 1.95 -7.82 9.85
C SER A 21 0.68 -8.57 9.45
N LYS A 22 -0.37 -8.43 10.28
CA LYS A 22 -1.71 -8.96 10.00
C LYS A 22 -2.30 -8.31 8.74
N PHE A 23 -2.02 -7.03 8.53
CA PHE A 23 -2.41 -6.30 7.33
C PHE A 23 -1.75 -6.90 6.09
N ILE A 24 -0.42 -7.02 6.07
CA ILE A 24 0.31 -7.54 4.90
C ILE A 24 -0.13 -8.97 4.55
N LYS A 25 -0.32 -9.84 5.55
CA LYS A 25 -0.83 -11.21 5.33
C LYS A 25 -2.20 -11.22 4.65
N LYS A 26 -3.13 -10.39 5.13
CA LYS A 26 -4.48 -10.30 4.56
C LYS A 26 -4.47 -9.63 3.19
N MET A 27 -3.67 -8.59 2.99
CA MET A 27 -3.49 -7.93 1.70
C MET A 27 -2.97 -8.91 0.64
N ASN A 28 -1.90 -9.65 0.94
CA ASN A 28 -1.34 -10.63 0.00
C ASN A 28 -2.36 -11.71 -0.37
N THR A 29 -3.16 -12.16 0.60
CA THR A 29 -4.25 -13.12 0.35
C THR A 29 -5.32 -12.52 -0.55
N LEU A 30 -5.74 -11.28 -0.27
CA LEU A 30 -6.73 -10.54 -1.06
C LEU A 30 -6.26 -10.37 -2.52
N LEU A 31 -5.02 -9.92 -2.73
CA LEU A 31 -4.47 -9.70 -4.07
C LEU A 31 -4.31 -11.01 -4.85
N LYS A 32 -3.98 -12.11 -4.18
CA LYS A 32 -3.97 -13.45 -4.79
C LYS A 32 -5.38 -13.90 -5.23
N VAL A 33 -6.41 -13.61 -4.43
CA VAL A 33 -7.80 -13.90 -4.84
C VAL A 33 -8.21 -13.01 -6.01
N TYR A 34 -7.82 -11.74 -5.99
CA TYR A 34 -8.10 -10.80 -7.07
C TYR A 34 -7.46 -11.24 -8.40
N SER A 35 -6.21 -11.73 -8.38
CA SER A 35 -5.52 -12.18 -9.59
C SER A 35 -6.17 -13.36 -10.30
N HIS A 36 -7.07 -14.10 -9.63
CA HIS A 36 -7.84 -15.18 -10.24
C HIS A 36 -9.29 -14.78 -10.56
N SER A 37 -9.91 -13.98 -9.70
CA SER A 37 -11.34 -13.66 -9.81
C SER A 37 -11.62 -12.44 -10.69
N HIS A 38 -10.70 -11.48 -10.75
CA HIS A 38 -10.88 -10.16 -11.38
C HIS A 38 -12.15 -9.42 -10.92
N ASN A 39 -12.68 -9.73 -9.74
CA ASN A 39 -13.87 -9.06 -9.21
C ASN A 39 -13.47 -7.81 -8.42
N THR A 40 -13.29 -6.70 -9.15
CA THR A 40 -12.75 -5.45 -8.60
C THR A 40 -13.61 -4.86 -7.47
N GLU A 41 -14.94 -4.85 -7.61
CA GLU A 41 -15.86 -4.27 -6.62
C GLU A 41 -15.81 -5.05 -5.29
N ALA A 42 -15.83 -6.39 -5.35
CA ALA A 42 -15.70 -7.21 -4.15
C ALA A 42 -14.31 -7.03 -3.50
N THR A 43 -13.24 -7.02 -4.30
CA THR A 43 -11.89 -6.78 -3.81
C THR A 43 -11.74 -5.42 -3.15
N TYR A 44 -12.36 -4.36 -3.70
CA TYR A 44 -12.34 -3.02 -3.11
C TYR A 44 -12.98 -2.99 -1.72
N ARG A 45 -14.14 -3.63 -1.56
CA ARG A 45 -14.83 -3.72 -0.25
C ARG A 45 -13.98 -4.45 0.78
N GLU A 46 -13.39 -5.58 0.40
CA GLU A 46 -12.50 -6.32 1.30
C GLU A 46 -11.21 -5.55 1.62
N LEU A 47 -10.66 -4.81 0.65
CA LEU A 47 -9.53 -3.91 0.89
C LEU A 47 -9.90 -2.90 1.98
N MET A 48 -11.04 -2.22 1.87
CA MET A 48 -11.49 -1.24 2.87
C MET A 48 -11.60 -1.83 4.28
N ASN A 49 -12.00 -3.11 4.41
CA ASN A 49 -12.04 -3.82 5.69
C ASN A 49 -10.65 -4.03 6.32
N LEU A 50 -9.57 -3.90 5.54
CA LEU A 50 -8.19 -4.00 6.04
C LEU A 50 -7.67 -2.69 6.64
N LYS A 51 -8.31 -1.54 6.36
CA LYS A 51 -7.84 -0.21 6.81
C LYS A 51 -7.55 -0.13 8.32
N PRO A 52 -8.38 -0.69 9.23
CA PRO A 52 -8.09 -0.68 10.67
C PRO A 52 -6.86 -1.50 11.10
N LEU A 53 -6.29 -2.31 10.21
CA LEU A 53 -5.13 -3.16 10.50
C LEU A 53 -3.80 -2.48 10.18
N ILE A 54 -3.82 -1.33 9.51
CA ILE A 54 -2.64 -0.54 9.14
C ILE A 54 -1.98 0.01 10.42
N ARG A 55 -0.64 -0.09 10.49
CA ARG A 55 0.13 0.30 11.69
C ARG A 55 1.27 1.27 11.42
N ASN A 56 1.64 1.47 10.16
CA ASN A 56 2.76 2.32 9.79
C ASN A 56 2.57 2.90 8.39
N GLN A 57 3.34 3.93 8.08
CA GLN A 57 3.29 4.64 6.80
C GLN A 57 3.49 3.71 5.60
N GLY A 58 4.39 2.72 5.68
CA GLY A 58 4.61 1.79 4.58
C GLY A 58 3.40 0.92 4.25
N GLU A 59 2.66 0.49 5.28
CA GLU A 59 1.39 -0.22 5.10
C GLU A 59 0.29 0.68 4.56
N GLU A 60 0.25 1.94 4.98
CA GLU A 60 -0.69 2.94 4.48
C GLU A 60 -0.44 3.26 3.00
N SER A 61 0.81 3.51 2.61
CA SER A 61 1.17 3.74 1.21
C SER A 61 0.82 2.54 0.33
N LEU A 62 1.08 1.31 0.80
CA LEU A 62 0.66 0.09 0.10
C LEU A 62 -0.87 -0.01 0.00
N PHE A 63 -1.61 0.31 1.06
CA PHE A 63 -3.07 0.34 1.04
C PHE A 63 -3.60 1.31 -0.02
N GLU A 64 -3.16 2.57 0.00
CA GLU A 64 -3.65 3.59 -0.90
C GLU A 64 -3.23 3.33 -2.36
N LEU A 65 -2.05 2.77 -2.61
CA LEU A 65 -1.63 2.38 -3.97
C LEU A 65 -2.56 1.31 -4.57
N ASN A 66 -2.91 0.28 -3.78
CA ASN A 66 -3.85 -0.74 -4.21
C ASN A 66 -5.27 -0.18 -4.35
N ARG A 67 -5.67 0.74 -3.46
CA ARG A 67 -6.97 1.42 -3.53
C ARG A 67 -7.09 2.25 -4.81
N ALA A 68 -6.08 3.02 -5.17
CA ALA A 68 -6.04 3.78 -6.42
C ALA A 68 -6.14 2.86 -7.64
N SER A 69 -5.41 1.74 -7.64
CA SER A 69 -5.45 0.76 -8.73
C SER A 69 -6.84 0.14 -8.90
N LEU A 70 -7.51 -0.22 -7.81
CA LEU A 70 -8.88 -0.77 -7.87
C LEU A 70 -9.91 0.29 -8.29
N LEU A 71 -9.76 1.54 -7.86
CA LEU A 71 -10.59 2.65 -8.34
C LEU A 71 -10.44 2.84 -9.85
N TYR A 72 -9.21 2.76 -10.35
CA TYR A 72 -8.92 2.79 -11.79
C TYR A 72 -9.61 1.64 -12.54
N ASP A 73 -9.49 0.41 -12.04
CA ASP A 73 -10.12 -0.77 -12.65
C ASP A 73 -11.66 -0.66 -12.66
N MET A 74 -12.25 0.05 -11.68
CA MET A 74 -13.68 0.40 -11.66
C MET A 74 -14.04 1.62 -12.52
N LYS A 75 -13.10 2.16 -13.31
CA LYS A 75 -13.25 3.37 -14.14
C LYS A 75 -13.54 4.66 -13.36
N LYS A 76 -13.25 4.68 -12.05
CA LYS A 76 -13.36 5.86 -11.18
C LYS A 76 -12.05 6.67 -11.24
N TYR A 77 -11.75 7.21 -12.43
CA TYR A 77 -10.43 7.78 -12.73
C TYR A 77 -10.11 9.00 -11.89
N LYS A 78 -11.09 9.88 -11.64
CA LYS A 78 -10.90 11.06 -10.81
C LYS A 78 -10.53 10.68 -9.37
N GLU A 79 -11.28 9.77 -8.76
CA GLU A 79 -11.02 9.31 -7.39
C GLU A 79 -9.68 8.54 -7.32
N ALA A 80 -9.34 7.76 -8.34
CA ALA A 80 -8.04 7.10 -8.43
C ALA A 80 -6.90 8.14 -8.48
N ALA A 81 -7.07 9.23 -9.25
CA ALA A 81 -6.10 10.31 -9.36
C ALA A 81 -5.92 11.05 -8.03
N GLU A 82 -7.03 11.38 -7.37
CA GLU A 82 -7.02 12.02 -6.04
C GLU A 82 -6.25 11.18 -5.02
N VAL A 83 -6.41 9.85 -5.04
CA VAL A 83 -5.68 8.97 -4.11
C VAL A 83 -4.19 8.88 -4.45
N ILE A 84 -3.83 8.60 -5.71
CA ILE A 84 -2.42 8.37 -6.10
C ILE A 84 -1.55 9.64 -5.99
N MET A 85 -2.16 10.83 -6.04
CA MET A 85 -1.48 12.11 -5.83
C MET A 85 -1.17 12.40 -4.36
N GLN A 86 -1.88 11.76 -3.42
CA GLN A 86 -1.66 11.96 -1.97
C GLN A 86 -0.66 10.96 -1.37
N ILE A 87 -0.21 9.96 -2.13
CA ILE A 87 0.78 9.00 -1.65
C ILE A 87 2.15 9.69 -1.55
N GLU A 88 2.63 9.85 -0.32
CA GLU A 88 3.96 10.39 -0.05
C GLU A 88 5.08 9.42 -0.50
N PRO A 89 6.23 9.93 -0.97
CA PRO A 89 7.39 9.10 -1.29
C PRO A 89 7.85 8.28 -0.07
N LEU A 90 8.22 7.02 -0.30
CA LEU A 90 8.62 6.10 0.76
C LEU A 90 10.03 5.56 0.55
N ASN A 91 10.32 5.04 -0.65
CA ASN A 91 11.63 4.57 -1.07
C ASN A 91 11.64 4.40 -2.59
N PRO A 92 12.83 4.41 -3.25
CA PRO A 92 12.90 4.41 -4.70
C PRO A 92 12.16 3.28 -5.42
N GLU A 93 12.14 2.07 -4.85
CA GLU A 93 11.44 0.93 -5.46
C GLU A 93 9.92 1.10 -5.41
N PHE A 94 9.40 1.54 -4.26
CA PHE A 94 7.97 1.80 -4.09
C PHE A 94 7.52 3.01 -4.93
N ASP A 95 8.33 4.06 -4.97
CA ASP A 95 8.03 5.29 -5.69
C ASP A 95 7.98 5.06 -7.20
N ALA A 96 8.85 4.17 -7.73
CA ALA A 96 8.78 3.73 -9.12
C ALA A 96 7.46 3.02 -9.45
N LYS A 97 6.94 2.15 -8.56
CA LYS A 97 5.63 1.51 -8.73
C LYS A 97 4.51 2.54 -8.70
N CYS A 98 4.56 3.50 -7.78
CA CYS A 98 3.60 4.60 -7.73
C CYS A 98 3.62 5.43 -9.01
N ALA A 99 4.80 5.73 -9.57
CA ALA A 99 4.93 6.48 -10.81
C ALA A 99 4.25 5.78 -11.99
N ILE A 100 4.45 4.46 -12.14
CA ILE A 100 3.79 3.67 -13.19
C ILE A 100 2.26 3.75 -13.07
N VAL A 101 1.73 3.52 -11.87
CA VAL A 101 0.28 3.57 -11.63
C VAL A 101 -0.26 4.99 -11.82
N ARG A 102 0.47 6.01 -11.36
CA ARG A 102 0.11 7.43 -11.51
C ARG A 102 -0.02 7.82 -12.97
N THR A 103 0.99 7.51 -13.80
CA THR A 103 0.94 7.80 -15.23
C THR A 103 -0.28 7.16 -15.88
N LYS A 104 -0.51 5.86 -15.63
CA LYS A 104 -1.67 5.14 -16.17
C LYS A 104 -3.01 5.79 -15.79
N ILE A 105 -3.14 6.20 -14.53
CA ILE A 105 -4.36 6.86 -14.03
C ILE A 105 -4.57 8.22 -14.69
N LEU A 106 -3.53 9.07 -14.70
CA LEU A 106 -3.63 10.43 -15.22
C LEU A 106 -3.88 10.44 -16.73
N ASP A 107 -3.25 9.54 -17.48
CA ASP A 107 -3.47 9.39 -18.92
C ASP A 107 -4.91 8.98 -19.27
N SER A 108 -5.62 8.34 -18.33
CA SER A 108 -7.03 7.93 -18.54
C SER A 108 -8.04 8.95 -18.00
N TRP A 109 -7.59 9.97 -17.28
CA TRP A 109 -8.44 11.03 -16.75
C TRP A 109 -8.49 12.25 -17.68
N LEU A 110 -7.39 12.53 -18.40
CA LEU A 110 -7.29 13.58 -19.42
C LEU A 110 -8.14 13.25 -20.65
#